data_AF-A0A9J6C9J0-F1
#
_entry.id   AF-A0A9J6C9J0-F1
#
_cell.length_a   1.000
_cell.length_b   1.000
_cell.length_c   1.000
_cell.angle_alpha   90.00
_cell.angle_beta   90.00
_cell.angle_gamma   90.00
#
_symmetry.space_group_name_H-M   'P 1'
#
loop_
_entity.id
_entity.type
_entity.pdbx_description
1 polymer ?
#
loop_
_entity_poly.entity_id
_entity_poly.type
_entity_poly.pdbx_seq_one_letter_code
_entity_poly.pdbx_strand_id
1 'polypeptide(L)'
;MRTVSQNSANVFAVSGPVVTAERMAGSAMYELVRVGYYELVGVTVGDPVLRTGKPLSVELGPGIMGSIFDGIQRPLKDINELTQSILYPKGN
;
A
#
# COMPACT_ATOMS: atom_id res chain seq x y z
N MET A 1 -18.65 -1.56 -7.88
CA MET A 1 -18.03 -2.89 -7.89
C MET A 1 -17.14 -2.98 -9.14
N ARG A 2 -15.82 -2.82 -9.01
CA ARG A 2 -14.89 -2.91 -10.16
C ARG A 2 -14.60 -4.38 -10.42
N THR A 3 -15.12 -4.90 -11.53
CA THR A 3 -14.87 -6.28 -11.98
C THR A 3 -13.40 -6.45 -12.29
N VAL A 4 -12.74 -7.35 -11.56
CA VAL A 4 -11.34 -7.68 -11.77
C VAL A 4 -11.29 -8.62 -12.96
N SER A 5 -10.68 -8.14 -14.05
CA SER A 5 -10.47 -8.95 -15.25
C SER A 5 -9.73 -10.23 -14.89
N GLN A 6 -10.12 -11.37 -15.46
CA GLN A 6 -9.51 -12.68 -15.21
C GLN A 6 -8.01 -12.77 -15.58
N ASN A 7 -7.43 -11.69 -16.12
CA ASN A 7 -5.99 -11.54 -16.41
C ASN A 7 -5.27 -10.57 -15.45
N SER A 8 -5.81 -10.34 -14.25
CA SER A 8 -5.23 -9.43 -13.25
C SER A 8 -3.99 -10.02 -12.58
N ALA A 9 -3.05 -9.15 -12.21
CA ALA A 9 -1.88 -9.52 -11.42
C ALA A 9 -2.27 -9.88 -10.00
N ASN A 10 -1.70 -10.97 -9.48
CA ASN A 10 -2.04 -11.53 -8.17
C ASN A 10 -0.77 -11.99 -7.43
N VAL A 11 -0.85 -12.06 -6.10
CA VAL A 11 0.22 -12.59 -5.24
C VAL A 11 0.38 -14.10 -5.47
N PHE A 12 1.61 -14.52 -5.74
CA PHE A 12 2.01 -15.91 -5.93
C PHE A 12 2.64 -16.51 -4.68
N ALA A 13 3.47 -15.74 -3.96
CA ALA A 13 4.15 -16.20 -2.74
C ALA A 13 4.45 -15.05 -1.77
N VAL A 14 4.50 -15.36 -0.47
CA VAL A 14 4.84 -14.41 0.60
C VAL A 14 5.92 -15.03 1.49
N SER A 15 7.01 -14.29 1.71
CA SER A 15 8.13 -14.66 2.57
C SER A 15 8.53 -13.47 3.45
N GLY A 16 7.93 -13.40 4.64
CA GLY A 16 8.10 -12.25 5.53
C GLY A 16 7.65 -10.95 4.84
N PRO A 17 8.52 -9.93 4.70
CA PRO A 17 8.19 -8.69 4.00
C PRO A 17 8.24 -8.80 2.47
N VAL A 18 8.78 -9.90 1.93
CA VAL A 18 8.93 -10.09 0.48
C VAL A 18 7.68 -10.77 -0.08
N VAL A 19 7.10 -10.16 -1.12
CA VAL A 19 5.94 -10.68 -1.83
C VAL A 19 6.30 -10.84 -3.30
N THR A 20 6.03 -12.03 -3.85
CA THR A 20 6.18 -12.33 -5.28
C THR A 20 4.80 -12.34 -5.92
N ALA A 21 4.64 -11.64 -7.05
CA ALA A 21 3.38 -11.57 -7.78
C ALA A 21 3.57 -12.03 -9.24
N GLU A 22 2.53 -12.64 -9.80
CA GLU A 22 2.49 -13.10 -11.19
C GLU A 22 1.64 -12.19 -12.08
N ARG A 23 1.81 -12.32 -13.40
CA ARG A 23 1.12 -11.50 -14.42
C ARG A 23 1.38 -9.99 -14.29
N MET A 24 2.59 -9.61 -13.84
CA MET A 24 3.05 -8.23 -13.70
C MET A 24 3.58 -7.59 -15.00
N ALA A 25 3.15 -8.09 -16.17
CA ALA A 25 3.63 -7.60 -17.46
C ALA A 25 3.23 -6.12 -17.69
N GLY A 26 4.21 -5.26 -17.97
CA GLY A 26 4.02 -3.81 -18.09
C GLY A 26 4.24 -3.02 -16.79
N SER A 27 4.62 -3.68 -15.70
CA SER A 27 5.12 -3.01 -14.49
C SER A 27 6.55 -2.52 -14.70
N ALA A 28 6.92 -1.41 -14.07
CA ALA A 28 8.29 -0.91 -14.06
C ALA A 28 9.04 -1.25 -12.77
N MET A 29 10.38 -1.32 -12.84
CA MET A 29 11.21 -1.36 -11.63
C MET A 29 10.96 -0.10 -10.80
N TYR A 30 10.89 -0.24 -9.48
CA TYR A 30 10.57 0.83 -8.52
C TYR A 30 9.16 1.43 -8.63
N GLU A 31 8.27 0.82 -9.41
CA GLU A 31 6.86 1.21 -9.43
C GLU A 31 6.16 0.85 -8.11
N LEU A 32 5.35 1.77 -7.58
CA LEU A 32 4.52 1.53 -6.42
C LEU A 32 3.31 0.68 -6.80
N VAL A 33 2.99 -0.31 -5.97
CA VAL A 33 1.85 -1.22 -6.16
C VAL A 33 1.01 -1.28 -4.89
N ARG A 34 -0.29 -1.55 -5.04
CA ARG A 34 -1.20 -1.87 -3.93
C ARG A 34 -1.51 -3.35 -3.96
N VAL A 35 -1.42 -4.02 -2.82
CA VAL A 35 -1.70 -5.45 -2.69
C VAL A 35 -2.96 -5.63 -1.83
N GLY A 36 -3.88 -6.48 -2.26
CA GLY A 36 -5.16 -6.69 -1.59
C GLY A 36 -6.25 -5.67 -1.95
N TYR A 37 -7.51 -5.99 -1.63
CA TYR A 37 -8.64 -5.06 -1.74
C TYR A 37 -8.94 -4.34 -0.43
N TYR A 38 -8.70 -5.02 0.69
CA TYR A 38 -8.98 -4.56 2.03
C TYR A 38 -7.66 -4.46 2.78
N GLU A 39 -7.56 -3.54 3.72
CA GLU A 39 -6.36 -3.37 4.54
C GLU A 39 -6.28 -4.43 5.66
N LEU A 40 -7.00 -5.55 5.52
CA LEU A 40 -7.01 -6.64 6.48
C LEU A 40 -5.61 -7.20 6.68
N VAL A 41 -5.32 -7.56 7.93
CA VAL A 41 -3.99 -8.00 8.35
C VAL A 41 -3.57 -9.26 7.59
N GLY A 42 -2.53 -9.11 6.78
CA GLY A 42 -1.82 -10.21 6.13
C GLY A 42 -2.09 -10.30 4.63
N VAL A 43 -1.04 -10.13 3.84
CA VAL A 43 -1.07 -10.45 2.41
C VAL A 43 -1.05 -11.97 2.26
N THR A 44 -1.97 -12.52 1.47
CA THR A 44 -2.11 -13.95 1.20
C THR A 44 -1.98 -14.25 -0.29
N VAL A 45 -1.69 -15.52 -0.61
CA VAL A 45 -1.63 -15.98 -2.01
C VAL A 45 -3.02 -15.82 -2.64
N GLY A 46 -3.05 -15.23 -3.83
CA GLY A 46 -4.30 -14.91 -4.56
C GLY A 46 -4.78 -13.47 -4.39
N ASP A 47 -4.20 -12.69 -3.47
CA ASP A 47 -4.55 -11.26 -3.34
C ASP A 47 -4.22 -10.50 -4.63
N PRO A 48 -5.08 -9.56 -5.07
CA PRO A 48 -4.82 -8.76 -6.25
C PRO A 48 -3.61 -7.85 -6.04
N VAL A 49 -2.90 -7.55 -7.12
CA VAL A 49 -1.86 -6.53 -7.16
C VAL A 49 -2.24 -5.46 -8.17
N LEU A 50 -2.51 -4.26 -7.69
CA LEU A 50 -2.89 -3.10 -8.47
C LEU A 50 -1.69 -2.18 -8.68
N ARG A 51 -1.39 -1.93 -9.95
CA ARG A 51 -0.33 -1.03 -10.38
C ARG A 51 -0.74 0.42 -10.26
N THR A 52 0.19 1.28 -9.83
CA THR A 52 -0.04 2.73 -9.83
C THR A 52 0.54 3.44 -11.06
N GLY A 53 1.46 2.79 -11.78
CA GLY A 53 2.20 3.39 -12.89
C GLY A 53 3.17 4.50 -12.49
N LYS A 54 3.41 4.69 -11.19
CA LYS A 54 4.27 5.76 -10.65
C LYS A 54 5.26 5.18 -9.64
N PRO A 55 6.48 5.73 -9.55
CA PRO A 55 7.39 5.38 -8.48
C PRO A 55 6.87 5.90 -7.13
N LEU A 56 7.47 5.43 -6.03
CA LEU A 56 7.25 6.04 -4.72
C LEU A 56 7.64 7.53 -4.78
N SER A 57 6.73 8.39 -4.35
CA SER A 57 6.90 9.84 -4.36
C SER A 57 6.37 10.44 -3.05
N VAL A 58 6.87 11.62 -2.73
CA VAL A 58 6.46 12.42 -1.56
C VAL A 58 5.93 13.77 -2.04
N GLU A 59 4.92 14.31 -1.38
CA GLU A 59 4.45 15.68 -1.60
C GLU A 59 5.39 16.67 -0.91
N LEU A 60 5.78 17.75 -1.59
CA LEU A 60 6.61 18.82 -1.03
C LEU A 60 5.82 20.14 -1.03
N GLY A 61 5.70 20.77 0.13
CA GLY A 61 4.97 22.03 0.26
C GLY A 61 4.98 22.59 1.69
N PRO A 62 4.43 23.81 1.86
CA PRO A 62 4.18 24.39 3.18
C PRO A 62 3.36 23.44 4.06
N GLY A 63 3.69 23.35 5.35
CA GLY A 63 3.01 22.44 6.29
C GLY A 63 3.73 21.10 6.52
N ILE A 64 4.81 20.80 5.78
CA ILE A 64 5.67 19.65 6.06
C ILE A 64 6.60 19.91 7.25
N MET A 65 7.17 21.11 7.33
CA MET A 65 7.97 21.49 8.50
C MET A 65 7.10 21.64 9.75
N GLY A 66 7.55 21.05 10.86
CA GLY A 66 6.82 21.06 12.14
C GLY A 66 5.82 19.92 12.29
N SER A 67 5.61 19.11 11.24
CA SER A 67 4.70 17.96 11.24
C SER A 67 5.47 16.65 11.34
N ILE A 68 4.91 15.66 12.04
CA ILE A 68 5.51 14.32 12.17
C ILE A 68 4.71 13.34 11.29
N PHE A 69 5.41 12.66 10.39
CA PHE A 69 4.85 11.69 9.46
C PHE A 69 5.46 10.29 9.67
N ASP A 70 4.75 9.26 9.22
CA ASP A 70 5.29 7.90 9.13
C ASP A 70 6.24 7.71 7.93
N GLY A 71 6.79 6.51 7.77
CA GLY A 71 7.71 6.17 6.67
C GLY A 71 7.12 6.21 5.25
N ILE A 72 5.81 6.46 5.12
CA ILE A 72 5.12 6.65 3.83
C ILE A 72 4.34 7.97 3.75
N GLN A 73 4.71 8.95 4.58
CA GLN A 73 4.16 10.31 4.61
C GLN A 73 2.70 10.44 5.06
N ARG A 74 2.22 9.58 5.96
CA ARG A 74 0.92 9.79 6.63
C ARG A 74 1.10 10.58 7.93
N PRO A 75 0.30 11.64 8.19
CA PRO A 75 0.42 12.44 9.41
C PRO A 75 0.08 11.60 10.66
N LEU A 76 1.01 11.48 11.60
CA LEU A 76 0.78 10.66 12.81
C LEU A 76 -0.26 11.27 13.75
N LYS A 77 -0.36 12.60 13.77
CA LYS A 77 -1.35 13.33 14.57
C LYS A 77 -2.77 12.96 14.13
N ASP A 78 -3.04 13.04 12.84
CA ASP A 78 -4.35 12.75 12.24
C ASP A 78 -4.74 11.28 12.45
N ILE A 79 -3.77 10.35 12.34
CA ILE A 79 -4.00 8.93 12.63
C ILE A 79 -4.41 8.73 14.09
N ASN A 80 -3.71 9.34 15.04
CA ASN A 80 -4.03 9.22 16.47
C ASN A 80 -5.40 9.82 16.79
N GLU A 81 -5.73 10.98 16.23
CA GLU A 81 -7.03 11.62 16.42
C GLU A 81 -8.19 10.74 15.89
N LEU A 82 -7.99 10.12 14.72
CA LEU A 82 -8.98 9.25 14.07
C LEU A 82 -9.18 7.92 14.81
N THR A 83 -8.10 7.27 15.27
CA THR A 83 -8.18 5.96 15.92
C THR A 83 -8.39 6.04 17.43
N GLN A 84 -8.14 7.20 18.05
CA GLN A 84 -8.14 7.42 19.50
C GLN A 84 -7.22 6.41 20.23
N SER A 85 -6.12 6.00 19.60
CA SER A 85 -5.25 4.94 20.09
C SER A 85 -3.77 5.28 19.92
N ILE A 86 -2.98 4.89 20.92
CA ILE A 86 -1.51 4.92 20.85
C ILE A 86 -0.94 3.88 19.88
N LEU A 87 -1.77 2.94 19.42
CA LEU A 87 -1.37 1.88 18.50
C LEU A 87 -1.63 2.29 17.05
N TYR A 88 -0.69 1.90 16.19
CA TYR A 88 -0.81 2.13 14.76
C TYR A 88 -1.93 1.24 14.17
N PRO A 89 -2.95 1.81 13.50
CA PRO A 89 -4.02 1.01 12.92
C PRO A 89 -3.45 0.09 11.84
N LYS A 90 -3.67 -1.22 11.99
CA LYS A 90 -3.32 -2.22 10.99
C LYS A 90 -4.52 -2.43 10.07
N GLY A 91 -4.73 -1.42 9.21
CA GLY A 91 -5.79 -1.40 8.22
C GLY A 91 -7.21 -1.41 8.77
N ASN A 92 -8.14 -0.86 7.98
CA ASN A 92 -9.59 -0.95 8.22
C ASN A 92 -10.23 -2.09 7.41
#